data_AF-A0A0F9HI04-F1
#
_entry.id   AF-A0A0F9HI04-F1
#
_cell.length_a   1.000
_cell.length_b   1.000
_cell.length_c   1.000
_cell.angle_alpha   90.00
_cell.angle_beta   90.00
_cell.angle_gamma   90.00
#
_symmetry.space_group_name_H-M   'P 1'
#
loop_
_entity.id
_entity.type
_entity.pdbx_description
1 polymer ?
#
loop_
_entity_poly.entity_id
_entity_poly.type
_entity_poly.pdbx_seq_one_letter_code
_entity_poly.pdbx_strand_id
1 'polypeptide(L)'
;MAFERSVTNTYALSFENLRIRVFKGDADGSTNGDRIYETAINVDAITLPSGAVITISTDGSHGYETGDTVKFTSIGGTSELNGNEYVITRVDPDDFTLDGTDGDDFTAFTSGGTAKKVLEIHSPYLTADIPNLKVEHSADVMYITHSDYEPRRLSRTSDTAWTLEVTDIRTGPFREQNTDVNLTIAVAEIGGGGLAVDASVTLTAAGTNNTPFDSSTTAGHLPNESTTAITVFADYNGTVAGTTSVTAASHGLSTGDVVRISGTTSYNGQFTITKIDANDFHIFITFVADDATGEVVDVTAKSQTGALFKIVYAS
;
A
#
# COMPACT_ATOMS: atom_id res chain seq x y z
N MET A 1 -28.61 2.04 12.75
CA MET A 1 -27.64 1.34 13.61
C MET A 1 -26.38 2.18 13.62
N ALA A 2 -25.99 2.71 14.78
CA ALA A 2 -24.78 3.52 14.90
C ALA A 2 -23.56 2.61 14.95
N PHE A 3 -22.46 3.03 14.33
CA PHE A 3 -21.18 2.34 14.40
C PHE A 3 -20.57 2.62 15.78
N GLU A 4 -20.88 1.79 16.78
CA GLU A 4 -20.25 1.90 18.10
C GLU A 4 -18.92 1.15 18.08
N ARG A 5 -17.81 1.89 18.22
CA ARG A 5 -16.47 1.33 18.46
C ARG A 5 -16.51 0.40 19.69
N SER A 6 -15.87 -0.76 19.60
CA SER A 6 -15.74 -1.66 20.77
C SER A 6 -15.01 -0.92 21.89
N VAL A 7 -15.64 -0.84 23.07
CA VAL A 7 -15.03 -0.31 24.31
C VAL A 7 -14.29 -1.39 25.10
N THR A 8 -14.33 -2.65 24.66
CA THR A 8 -13.83 -3.81 25.40
C THR A 8 -12.36 -4.12 25.10
N ASN A 9 -11.82 -3.63 23.99
CA ASN A 9 -10.43 -3.81 23.58
C ASN A 9 -9.81 -2.45 23.29
N THR A 10 -9.23 -1.83 24.31
CA THR A 10 -8.47 -0.58 24.16
C THR A 10 -6.99 -0.94 24.08
N TYR A 11 -6.27 -0.35 23.12
CA TYR A 11 -4.82 -0.50 22.99
C TYR A 11 -4.15 0.86 23.04
N ALA A 12 -3.01 0.91 23.71
CA ALA A 12 -2.08 2.04 23.61
C ALA A 12 -0.82 1.58 22.86
N LEU A 13 -0.24 2.50 22.08
CA LEU A 13 0.98 2.26 21.32
C LEU A 13 2.07 3.21 21.82
N SER A 14 3.28 2.67 22.04
CA SER A 14 4.48 3.48 22.25
C SER A 14 5.35 3.39 21.01
N PHE A 15 5.58 4.53 20.36
CA PHE A 15 6.55 4.65 19.28
C PHE A 15 7.90 4.95 19.90
N GLU A 16 8.89 4.12 19.61
CA GLU A 16 10.27 4.26 20.05
C GLU A 16 11.22 4.16 18.85
N ASN A 17 12.52 4.35 19.10
CA ASN A 17 13.53 4.19 18.05
C ASN A 17 13.40 2.82 17.36
N LEU A 18 13.05 2.82 16.08
CA LEU A 18 12.96 1.63 15.22
C LEU A 18 11.97 0.55 15.67
N ARG A 19 11.03 0.87 16.59
CA ARG A 19 10.02 -0.10 17.06
C ARG A 19 8.74 0.54 17.58
N ILE A 20 7.68 -0.24 17.59
CA ILE A 20 6.39 0.10 18.21
C ILE A 20 6.05 -0.98 19.24
N ARG A 21 5.71 -0.57 20.46
CA ARG A 21 5.23 -1.46 21.53
C ARG A 21 3.74 -1.33 21.73
N VAL A 22 3.10 -2.45 22.07
CA VAL A 22 1.65 -2.53 22.27
C VAL A 22 1.33 -2.78 23.74
N PHE A 23 0.38 -2.01 24.26
CA PHE A 23 -0.16 -2.13 25.61
C PHE A 23 -1.66 -2.37 25.50
N LYS A 24 -2.18 -3.30 26.28
CA LYS A 24 -3.62 -3.56 26.36
C LYS A 24 -4.19 -2.81 27.55
N GLY A 25 -5.17 -1.95 27.31
CA GLY A 25 -5.95 -1.30 28.37
C GLY A 25 -6.98 -2.26 28.94
N ASP A 26 -7.25 -2.13 30.23
CA ASP A 26 -8.29 -2.89 30.89
C ASP A 26 -9.68 -2.48 30.39
N ALA A 27 -10.64 -3.41 30.49
CA ALA A 27 -12.02 -3.21 30.01
C ALA A 27 -12.77 -2.06 30.72
N ASP A 28 -12.27 -1.60 31.88
CA ASP A 28 -12.84 -0.52 32.67
C ASP A 28 -12.14 0.84 32.47
N GLY A 29 -11.07 0.90 31.65
CA GLY A 29 -10.31 2.11 31.38
C GLY A 29 -9.50 2.65 32.57
N SER A 30 -9.35 1.86 33.63
CA SER A 30 -8.66 2.25 34.88
C SER A 30 -7.14 2.32 34.72
N THR A 31 -6.57 1.59 33.75
CA THR A 31 -5.12 1.45 33.58
C THR A 31 -4.74 1.46 32.10
N ASN A 32 -3.84 2.38 31.71
CA ASN A 32 -2.85 2.11 30.67
C ASN A 32 -1.78 1.27 31.37
N GLY A 33 -1.64 -0.04 31.26
CA GLY A 33 -2.03 -1.02 30.26
C GLY A 33 -0.88 -2.03 30.29
N ASP A 34 -1.14 -3.30 30.52
CA ASP A 34 -0.06 -4.28 30.54
C ASP A 34 0.55 -4.39 29.14
N ARG A 35 1.88 -4.51 29.08
CA ARG A 35 2.56 -4.85 27.83
C ARG A 35 1.98 -6.15 27.27
N ILE A 36 1.86 -6.21 25.96
CA ILE A 36 1.57 -7.48 25.29
C ILE A 36 2.86 -8.26 25.14
N TYR A 37 2.76 -9.57 25.33
CA TYR A 37 3.87 -10.49 25.21
C TYR A 37 3.57 -11.50 24.11
N GLU A 38 4.63 -12.02 23.50
CA GLU A 38 4.56 -13.20 22.65
C GLU A 38 4.23 -14.46 23.48
N THR A 39 4.04 -15.58 22.78
CA THR A 39 3.80 -16.87 23.43
C THR A 39 4.96 -17.21 24.37
N ALA A 40 4.61 -17.60 25.59
CA ALA A 40 5.60 -17.98 26.59
C ALA A 40 6.30 -19.29 26.22
N ILE A 41 7.59 -19.37 26.53
CA ILE A 41 8.42 -20.57 26.43
C ILE A 41 8.81 -21.04 27.83
N ASN A 42 9.20 -22.30 27.98
CA ASN A 42 9.60 -22.82 29.29
C ASN A 42 11.09 -22.56 29.53
N VAL A 43 11.42 -22.26 30.78
CA VAL A 43 12.79 -22.22 31.28
C VAL A 43 13.14 -23.59 31.84
N ASP A 44 14.19 -24.21 31.30
CA ASP A 44 14.67 -25.54 31.71
C ASP A 44 15.70 -25.42 32.85
N ALA A 45 16.65 -24.48 32.72
CA ALA A 45 17.68 -24.26 33.72
C ALA A 45 18.09 -22.78 33.82
N ILE A 46 18.64 -22.43 34.99
CA ILE A 46 19.27 -21.13 35.23
C ILE A 46 20.64 -21.38 35.86
N THR A 47 21.68 -20.85 35.23
CA THR A 47 23.06 -20.92 35.74
C THR A 47 23.46 -19.58 36.34
N LEU A 48 23.86 -19.60 37.61
CA LEU A 48 24.20 -18.43 38.43
C LEU A 48 25.69 -18.46 38.84
N PRO A 49 26.63 -18.20 37.93
CA PRO A 49 28.04 -18.16 38.28
C PRO A 49 28.34 -16.91 39.11
N SER A 50 28.97 -17.08 40.29
CA SER A 50 29.33 -15.94 41.15
C SER A 50 30.27 -14.95 40.43
N GLY A 51 29.94 -13.66 40.50
CA GLY A 51 30.64 -12.58 39.83
C GLY A 51 30.59 -12.60 38.29
N ALA A 52 29.71 -13.40 37.68
CA ALA A 52 29.56 -13.50 36.23
C ALA A 52 28.09 -13.49 35.81
N VAL A 53 27.86 -13.16 34.53
CA VAL A 53 26.51 -13.00 34.00
C VAL A 53 25.67 -14.28 34.14
N ILE A 54 24.42 -14.11 34.57
CA ILE A 54 23.42 -15.17 34.61
C ILE A 54 23.14 -15.71 33.20
N THR A 55 22.97 -17.03 33.09
CA THR A 55 22.53 -17.69 31.84
C THR A 55 21.19 -18.38 32.08
N ILE A 56 20.25 -18.18 31.16
CA ILE A 56 18.94 -18.83 31.11
C ILE A 56 18.95 -19.82 29.96
N SER A 57 18.61 -21.08 30.25
CA SER A 57 18.45 -22.14 29.27
C SER A 57 16.98 -22.51 29.14
N THR A 58 16.49 -22.63 27.91
CA THR A 58 15.09 -22.97 27.62
C THR A 58 14.94 -24.43 27.20
N ASP A 59 13.73 -24.97 27.25
CA ASP A 59 13.45 -26.39 26.91
C ASP A 59 13.49 -26.70 25.40
N GLY A 60 13.96 -25.73 24.61
CA GLY A 60 14.14 -25.76 23.17
C GLY A 60 14.34 -24.35 22.63
N SER A 61 14.43 -24.24 21.30
CA SER A 61 14.80 -22.99 20.65
C SER A 61 13.82 -21.86 20.96
N HIS A 62 14.32 -20.76 21.53
CA HIS A 62 13.51 -19.65 22.01
C HIS A 62 13.10 -18.63 20.93
N GLY A 63 13.88 -18.49 19.86
CA GLY A 63 13.63 -17.52 18.78
C GLY A 63 13.84 -16.04 19.14
N TYR A 64 14.16 -15.74 20.40
CA TYR A 64 14.62 -14.42 20.85
C TYR A 64 15.98 -14.03 20.27
N GLU A 65 16.22 -12.73 20.16
CA GLU A 65 17.46 -12.11 19.68
C GLU A 65 18.05 -11.14 20.71
N THR A 66 19.33 -10.80 20.57
CA THR A 66 20.00 -9.82 21.43
C THR A 66 19.29 -8.47 21.38
N GLY A 67 19.01 -7.90 22.56
CA GLY A 67 18.27 -6.65 22.73
C GLY A 67 16.77 -6.83 22.98
N ASP A 68 16.23 -8.04 22.85
CA ASP A 68 14.85 -8.33 23.23
C ASP A 68 14.63 -8.13 24.74
N THR A 69 13.40 -7.79 25.12
CA THR A 69 13.00 -7.68 26.53
C THR A 69 12.09 -8.84 26.90
N VAL A 70 12.43 -9.57 27.97
CA VAL A 70 11.68 -10.75 28.43
C VAL A 70 11.16 -10.57 29.85
N LYS A 71 10.02 -11.17 30.14
CA LYS A 71 9.42 -11.25 31.48
C LYS A 71 9.33 -12.69 31.95
N PHE A 72 9.65 -12.91 33.22
CA PHE A 72 9.60 -14.23 33.85
C PHE A 72 8.34 -14.42 34.70
N THR A 73 7.86 -15.66 34.78
CA THR A 73 6.74 -16.05 35.63
C THR A 73 6.95 -17.46 36.19
N SER A 74 6.62 -17.63 37.47
CA SER A 74 6.67 -18.91 38.17
C SER A 74 8.04 -19.60 38.25
N ILE A 75 9.15 -18.86 38.15
CA ILE A 75 10.51 -19.39 38.39
C ILE A 75 10.66 -19.76 39.87
N GLY A 76 11.07 -21.00 40.14
CA GLY A 76 11.30 -21.51 41.50
C GLY A 76 12.75 -21.34 41.95
N GLY A 77 12.94 -20.97 43.21
CA GLY A 77 14.27 -20.68 43.75
C GLY A 77 14.65 -19.24 43.45
N THR A 78 15.05 -18.97 42.21
CA THR A 78 15.42 -17.64 41.63
C THR A 78 14.18 -16.75 41.43
N SER A 79 13.43 -16.55 42.50
CA SER A 79 12.09 -15.95 42.48
C SER A 79 12.08 -14.44 42.20
N GLU A 80 13.23 -13.77 42.35
CA GLU A 80 13.44 -12.35 42.10
C GLU A 80 13.31 -11.99 40.61
N LEU A 81 13.39 -12.98 39.71
CA LEU A 81 13.08 -12.80 38.30
C LEU A 81 11.59 -12.55 38.05
N ASN A 82 10.71 -13.12 38.88
CA ASN A 82 9.27 -13.15 38.61
C ASN A 82 8.66 -11.76 38.63
N GLY A 83 7.93 -11.42 37.56
CA GLY A 83 7.25 -10.13 37.43
C GLY A 83 8.14 -9.00 36.89
N ASN A 84 9.46 -9.18 36.86
CA ASN A 84 10.43 -8.22 36.34
C ASN A 84 10.73 -8.47 34.85
N GLU A 85 11.15 -7.40 34.17
CA GLU A 85 11.56 -7.41 32.77
C GLU A 85 13.06 -7.19 32.64
N TYR A 86 13.69 -7.93 31.73
CA TYR A 86 15.13 -7.87 31.49
C TYR A 86 15.43 -7.78 30.01
N VAL A 87 16.40 -6.94 29.63
CA VAL A 87 16.99 -6.98 28.29
C VAL A 87 17.94 -8.17 28.22
N ILE A 88 17.97 -8.86 27.09
CA ILE A 88 18.78 -10.07 26.93
C ILE A 88 19.92 -9.90 25.93
N THR A 89 20.97 -10.69 26.14
CA THR A 89 21.97 -11.00 25.11
C THR A 89 21.84 -12.46 24.72
N ARG A 90 21.61 -12.74 23.44
CA ARG A 90 21.48 -14.10 22.93
C ARG A 90 22.84 -14.79 22.90
N VAL A 91 22.90 -16.01 23.43
CA VAL A 91 24.10 -16.87 23.38
C VAL A 91 24.00 -17.81 22.18
N ASP A 92 22.90 -18.55 22.08
CA ASP A 92 22.64 -19.48 20.99
C ASP A 92 21.10 -19.66 20.79
N PRO A 93 20.57 -20.67 20.09
CA PRO A 93 19.11 -20.87 19.98
C PRO A 93 18.38 -21.21 21.28
N ASP A 94 19.06 -21.80 22.27
CA ASP A 94 18.45 -22.34 23.49
C ASP A 94 18.89 -21.57 24.75
N ASP A 95 19.95 -20.76 24.65
CA ASP A 95 20.52 -19.99 25.76
C ASP A 95 20.57 -18.47 25.51
N PHE A 96 20.29 -17.69 26.56
CA PHE A 96 20.52 -16.24 26.60
C PHE A 96 20.91 -15.76 28.00
N THR A 97 21.56 -14.59 28.08
CA THR A 97 21.94 -13.94 29.35
C THR A 97 21.08 -12.71 29.62
N LEU A 98 21.01 -12.28 30.88
CA LEU A 98 20.31 -11.05 31.27
C LEU A 98 21.31 -9.90 31.40
N ASP A 99 21.03 -8.79 30.72
CA ASP A 99 21.92 -7.65 30.71
C ASP A 99 21.88 -6.90 32.05
N GLY A 100 23.06 -6.53 32.56
CA GLY A 100 23.18 -5.72 33.77
C GLY A 100 22.91 -6.47 35.07
N THR A 101 22.82 -7.80 35.03
CA THR A 101 22.72 -8.65 36.23
C THR A 101 23.80 -9.73 36.21
N ASP A 102 24.12 -10.25 37.39
CA ASP A 102 25.05 -11.36 37.56
C ASP A 102 24.47 -12.45 38.48
N GLY A 103 25.20 -13.56 38.64
CA GLY A 103 24.77 -14.68 39.47
C GLY A 103 24.65 -14.36 40.96
N ASP A 104 25.28 -13.29 41.46
CA ASP A 104 25.23 -12.90 42.86
C ASP A 104 23.96 -12.09 43.18
N ASP A 105 23.27 -11.56 42.16
CA ASP A 105 22.00 -10.84 42.30
C ASP A 105 20.81 -11.75 42.66
N PHE A 106 20.95 -13.07 42.53
CA PHE A 106 19.83 -14.01 42.63
C PHE A 106 20.07 -15.19 43.59
N THR A 107 18.96 -15.75 44.07
CA THR A 107 18.98 -16.98 44.85
C THR A 107 19.00 -18.22 43.95
N ALA A 108 19.47 -19.34 44.53
CA ALA A 108 19.68 -20.59 43.81
C ALA A 108 18.40 -21.11 43.13
N PHE A 109 18.50 -21.44 41.84
CA PHE A 109 17.44 -22.05 41.04
C PHE A 109 17.02 -23.41 41.58
N THR A 110 15.72 -23.66 41.66
CA THR A 110 15.17 -24.94 42.14
C THR A 110 14.25 -25.61 41.12
N SER A 111 13.47 -24.84 40.38
CA SER A 111 12.57 -25.34 39.34
C SER A 111 12.31 -24.28 38.30
N GLY A 112 11.98 -24.71 37.08
CA GLY A 112 11.71 -23.85 35.94
C GLY A 112 10.51 -22.91 36.12
N GLY A 113 9.96 -22.49 34.99
CA GLY A 113 8.86 -21.55 34.90
C GLY A 113 8.74 -21.12 33.44
N THR A 114 8.27 -19.92 33.17
CA THR A 114 8.19 -19.41 31.80
C THR A 114 8.86 -18.07 31.62
N ALA A 115 9.38 -17.87 30.42
CA ALA A 115 9.83 -16.59 29.91
C ALA A 115 8.95 -16.20 28.72
N LYS A 116 8.60 -14.91 28.61
CA LYS A 116 7.86 -14.39 27.47
C LYS A 116 8.45 -13.06 27.01
N LYS A 117 8.69 -12.94 25.72
CA LYS A 117 9.19 -11.72 25.08
C LYS A 117 8.11 -10.66 24.98
N VAL A 118 8.45 -9.40 25.21
CA VAL A 118 7.58 -8.24 24.94
C VAL A 118 7.32 -8.18 23.44
N LEU A 119 6.05 -8.07 23.04
CA LEU A 119 5.68 -7.92 21.63
C LEU A 119 6.17 -6.56 21.11
N GLU A 120 7.10 -6.60 20.16
CA GLU A 120 7.63 -5.43 19.47
C GLU A 120 7.41 -5.53 17.97
N ILE A 121 6.92 -4.46 17.36
CA ILE A 121 6.76 -4.36 15.90
C ILE A 121 7.92 -3.53 15.38
N HIS A 122 8.72 -4.07 14.47
CA HIS A 122 9.79 -3.31 13.84
C HIS A 122 9.22 -2.12 13.06
N SER A 123 9.85 -0.95 13.19
CA SER A 123 9.47 0.26 12.47
C SER A 123 10.70 0.96 11.89
N PRO A 124 10.54 1.77 10.83
CA PRO A 124 11.67 2.51 10.26
C PRO A 124 11.92 3.86 10.95
N TYR A 125 11.10 4.25 11.92
CA TYR A 125 11.09 5.61 12.46
C TYR A 125 12.20 5.79 13.50
N LEU A 126 13.03 6.81 13.34
CA LEU A 126 14.04 7.16 14.33
C LEU A 126 13.40 8.01 15.44
N THR A 127 14.00 8.02 16.63
CA THR A 127 13.51 8.83 17.77
C THR A 127 13.25 10.28 17.41
N ALA A 128 14.10 10.86 16.55
CA ALA A 128 14.00 12.27 16.13
C ALA A 128 12.74 12.56 15.30
N ASP A 129 12.20 11.56 14.60
CA ASP A 129 11.10 11.72 13.65
C ASP A 129 9.75 11.38 14.27
N ILE A 130 9.74 10.63 15.38
CA ILE A 130 8.54 10.22 16.11
C ILE A 130 7.60 11.40 16.43
N PRO A 131 8.08 12.57 16.92
CA PRO A 131 7.21 13.71 17.21
C PRO A 131 6.48 14.29 15.99
N ASN A 132 7.00 14.03 14.79
CA ASN A 132 6.48 14.57 13.54
C ASN A 132 5.54 13.59 12.80
N LEU A 133 5.42 12.34 13.27
CA LEU A 133 4.49 11.37 12.70
C LEU A 133 3.05 11.89 12.77
N LYS A 134 2.32 11.72 11.68
CA LYS A 134 0.87 11.96 11.61
C LYS A 134 0.17 10.62 11.53
N VAL A 135 -0.81 10.42 12.41
CA VAL A 135 -1.55 9.17 12.51
C VAL A 135 -3.05 9.42 12.37
N GLU A 136 -3.73 8.52 11.69
CA GLU A 136 -5.19 8.47 11.61
C GLU A 136 -5.61 7.01 11.79
N HIS A 137 -6.60 6.75 12.65
CA HIS A 137 -6.97 5.38 12.99
C HIS A 137 -8.47 5.14 12.87
N SER A 138 -8.83 3.96 12.40
CA SER A 138 -10.20 3.47 12.37
C SER A 138 -10.21 2.00 12.77
N ALA A 139 -10.78 1.71 13.94
CA ALA A 139 -10.81 0.37 14.53
C ALA A 139 -9.42 -0.30 14.52
N ASP A 140 -9.25 -1.36 13.73
CA ASP A 140 -8.05 -2.21 13.70
C ASP A 140 -6.97 -1.75 12.72
N VAL A 141 -7.14 -0.56 12.13
CA VAL A 141 -6.22 0.00 11.15
C VAL A 141 -5.79 1.39 11.57
N MET A 142 -4.48 1.65 11.52
CA MET A 142 -3.88 2.97 11.69
C MET A 142 -2.99 3.28 10.49
N TYR A 143 -3.20 4.43 9.87
CA TYR A 143 -2.32 5.00 8.86
C TYR A 143 -1.32 5.93 9.53
N ILE A 144 -0.06 5.83 9.15
CA ILE A 144 1.06 6.62 9.68
C ILE A 144 1.76 7.30 8.50
N THR A 145 1.97 8.61 8.59
CA THR A 145 2.63 9.41 7.55
C THR A 145 3.68 10.35 8.15
N HIS A 146 4.69 10.65 7.33
CA HIS A 146 5.78 11.59 7.60
C HIS A 146 6.30 12.09 6.24
N SER A 147 6.92 13.27 6.18
CA SER A 147 7.46 13.80 4.90
C SER A 147 8.58 12.95 4.32
N ASP A 148 9.37 12.32 5.21
CA ASP A 148 10.62 11.65 4.85
C ASP A 148 10.49 10.13 4.79
N TYR A 149 9.31 9.58 5.08
CA TYR A 149 9.05 8.14 5.04
C TYR A 149 7.86 7.84 4.14
N GLU A 150 7.91 6.68 3.48
CA GLU A 150 6.74 6.14 2.80
C GLU A 150 5.56 6.00 3.77
N PRO A 151 4.32 6.34 3.36
CA PRO A 151 3.13 6.09 4.16
C PRO A 151 3.05 4.61 4.58
N ARG A 152 2.64 4.36 5.83
CA ARG A 152 2.50 3.00 6.35
C ARG A 152 1.11 2.73 6.89
N ARG A 153 0.69 1.47 6.79
CA ARG A 153 -0.52 0.94 7.42
C ARG A 153 -0.10 -0.03 8.51
N LEU A 154 -0.49 0.26 9.74
CA LEU A 154 -0.46 -0.66 10.87
C LEU A 154 -1.82 -1.34 10.95
N SER A 155 -1.86 -2.67 10.91
CA SER A 155 -3.09 -3.46 10.99
C SER A 155 -3.01 -4.48 12.11
N ARG A 156 -4.12 -4.65 12.83
CA ARG A 156 -4.27 -5.62 13.93
C ARG A 156 -5.28 -6.70 13.55
N THR A 157 -4.93 -7.98 13.73
CA THR A 157 -5.86 -9.10 13.49
C THR A 157 -6.16 -9.91 14.75
N SER A 158 -5.34 -9.78 15.79
CA SER A 158 -5.57 -10.35 17.12
C SER A 158 -4.88 -9.49 18.19
N ASP A 159 -4.85 -9.94 19.44
CA ASP A 159 -4.15 -9.24 20.52
C ASP A 159 -2.62 -9.26 20.32
N THR A 160 -2.10 -10.34 19.71
CA THR A 160 -0.67 -10.56 19.47
C THR A 160 -0.25 -10.48 18.01
N ALA A 161 -1.18 -10.25 17.08
CA ALA A 161 -0.92 -10.19 15.64
C ALA A 161 -1.09 -8.76 15.10
N TRP A 162 0.04 -8.14 14.78
CA TRP A 162 0.16 -6.79 14.26
C TRP A 162 1.12 -6.75 13.08
N THR A 163 0.75 -6.03 12.02
CA THR A 163 1.56 -5.90 10.81
C THR A 163 1.73 -4.43 10.46
N LEU A 164 2.98 -3.98 10.30
CA LEU A 164 3.32 -2.67 9.76
C LEU A 164 3.87 -2.84 8.35
N GLU A 165 3.18 -2.28 7.36
CA GLU A 165 3.58 -2.37 5.97
C GLU A 165 3.52 -1.01 5.26
N VAL A 166 4.29 -0.87 4.19
CA VAL A 166 4.17 0.29 3.29
C VAL A 166 2.80 0.25 2.65
N THR A 167 2.10 1.38 2.67
CA THR A 167 0.77 1.48 2.06
C THR A 167 0.82 2.46 0.91
N ASP A 168 0.29 1.99 -0.21
CA ASP A 168 0.22 2.78 -1.43
C ASP A 168 -1.15 3.45 -1.48
N ILE A 169 -1.21 4.71 -1.06
CA ILE A 169 -2.44 5.50 -1.12
C ILE A 169 -2.56 6.06 -2.55
N ARG A 170 -2.71 5.17 -3.53
CA ARG A 170 -2.82 5.58 -4.96
C ARG A 170 -4.11 6.34 -5.24
N THR A 171 -5.14 6.11 -4.45
CA THR A 171 -6.48 6.64 -4.66
C THR A 171 -7.20 6.75 -3.33
N GLY A 172 -7.90 7.87 -3.09
CA GLY A 172 -8.82 8.01 -1.96
C GLY A 172 -10.00 7.03 -2.05
N PRO A 173 -11.10 7.23 -1.32
CA PRO A 173 -12.27 6.36 -1.39
C PRO A 173 -13.02 6.56 -2.73
N PHE A 174 -12.40 6.16 -3.84
CA PHE A 174 -13.08 6.01 -5.11
C PHE A 174 -13.72 4.63 -5.13
N ARG A 175 -14.92 4.56 -5.72
CA ARG A 175 -15.52 3.26 -6.07
C ARG A 175 -14.60 2.57 -7.07
N GLU A 176 -14.60 1.24 -7.07
CA GLU A 176 -13.87 0.48 -8.09
C GLU A 176 -14.20 1.03 -9.49
N GLN A 177 -13.16 1.27 -10.29
CA GLN A 177 -13.34 1.69 -11.68
C GLN A 177 -14.15 0.61 -12.40
N ASN A 178 -15.21 1.01 -13.12
CA ASN A 178 -15.91 0.09 -13.98
C ASN A 178 -15.00 -0.28 -15.17
N THR A 179 -14.40 -1.47 -15.13
CA THR A 179 -13.61 -2.05 -16.23
C THR A 179 -14.45 -2.93 -17.15
N ASP A 180 -15.74 -3.13 -16.86
CA ASP A 180 -16.63 -3.92 -17.70
C ASP A 180 -17.15 -3.06 -18.86
N VAL A 181 -16.65 -3.36 -20.06
CA VAL A 181 -17.03 -2.71 -21.32
C VAL A 181 -18.48 -2.96 -21.73
N ASN A 182 -19.21 -3.85 -21.05
CA ASN A 182 -20.64 -4.07 -21.28
C ASN A 182 -21.53 -3.16 -20.41
N LEU A 183 -20.97 -2.57 -19.35
CA LEU A 183 -21.66 -1.61 -18.49
C LEU A 183 -21.35 -0.20 -18.96
N THR A 184 -22.06 0.27 -20.00
CA THR A 184 -21.80 1.56 -20.64
C THR A 184 -22.90 2.58 -20.37
N ILE A 185 -22.53 3.88 -20.38
CA ILE A 185 -23.48 4.97 -20.57
C ILE A 185 -23.42 5.32 -22.06
N ALA A 186 -24.49 5.05 -22.80
CA ALA A 186 -24.59 5.39 -24.22
C ALA A 186 -25.61 6.52 -24.43
N VAL A 187 -25.29 7.45 -25.32
CA VAL A 187 -26.25 8.42 -25.84
C VAL A 187 -26.83 7.86 -27.11
N ALA A 188 -28.16 7.70 -27.15
CA ALA A 188 -28.88 7.29 -28.33
C ALA A 188 -29.88 8.38 -28.73
N GLU A 189 -29.99 8.64 -30.02
CA GLU A 189 -31.07 9.46 -30.55
C GLU A 189 -32.38 8.66 -30.52
N ILE A 190 -33.46 9.28 -30.04
CA ILE A 190 -34.78 8.63 -29.95
C ILE A 190 -35.58 8.73 -31.28
N GLY A 191 -35.16 9.63 -32.19
CA GLY A 191 -35.92 10.02 -33.39
C GLY A 191 -35.58 9.31 -34.70
N GLY A 192 -34.51 8.49 -34.74
CA GLY A 192 -34.12 7.72 -35.92
C GLY A 192 -33.44 8.51 -37.06
N GLY A 193 -33.03 9.77 -36.82
CA GLY A 193 -32.32 10.61 -37.80
C GLY A 193 -30.80 10.38 -37.91
N GLY A 194 -30.22 9.65 -36.96
CA GLY A 194 -28.78 9.61 -36.69
C GLY A 194 -28.29 10.85 -35.93
N LEU A 195 -27.34 10.68 -35.00
CA LEU A 195 -26.46 11.78 -34.61
C LEU A 195 -25.58 12.13 -35.80
N ALA A 196 -25.49 13.42 -36.13
CA ALA A 196 -24.52 13.87 -37.13
C ALA A 196 -23.09 13.53 -36.66
N VAL A 197 -22.25 13.13 -37.61
CA VAL A 197 -20.80 13.07 -37.40
C VAL A 197 -20.33 14.43 -36.87
N ASP A 198 -19.50 14.41 -35.83
CA ASP A 198 -18.97 15.58 -35.11
C ASP A 198 -19.98 16.42 -34.31
N ALA A 199 -21.20 15.95 -34.09
CA ALA A 199 -22.15 16.62 -33.20
C ALA A 199 -21.64 16.62 -31.75
N SER A 200 -21.51 17.80 -31.14
CA SER A 200 -21.24 17.90 -29.71
C SER A 200 -22.46 17.44 -28.91
N VAL A 201 -22.30 16.37 -28.13
CA VAL A 201 -23.33 15.91 -27.19
C VAL A 201 -22.98 16.40 -25.79
N THR A 202 -23.89 17.16 -25.19
CA THR A 202 -23.74 17.57 -23.79
C THR A 202 -24.61 16.68 -22.92
N LEU A 203 -23.97 15.86 -22.08
CA LEU A 203 -24.64 15.17 -20.97
C LEU A 203 -24.67 16.10 -19.77
N THR A 204 -25.83 16.70 -19.49
CA THR A 204 -26.04 17.53 -18.31
C THR A 204 -26.84 16.75 -17.27
N ALA A 205 -26.24 16.44 -16.13
CA ALA A 205 -26.99 15.99 -14.96
C ALA A 205 -27.46 17.22 -14.17
N ALA A 206 -28.78 17.44 -14.06
CA ALA A 206 -29.37 18.57 -13.32
C ALA A 206 -30.56 18.11 -12.44
N GLY A 207 -30.76 18.75 -11.27
CA GLY A 207 -31.77 18.40 -10.26
C GLY A 207 -31.21 18.02 -8.88
N THR A 208 -32.10 17.63 -7.96
CA THR A 208 -31.70 17.04 -6.66
C THR A 208 -31.32 15.56 -6.85
N ASN A 209 -30.25 15.10 -6.18
CA ASN A 209 -29.70 13.73 -6.22
C ASN A 209 -28.97 13.31 -7.52
N ASN A 210 -28.24 14.22 -8.18
CA ASN A 210 -27.43 13.88 -9.38
C ASN A 210 -26.02 13.32 -9.07
N THR A 211 -25.80 12.86 -7.84
CA THR A 211 -24.59 12.13 -7.43
C THR A 211 -24.47 10.88 -8.30
N PRO A 212 -23.57 10.88 -9.30
CA PRO A 212 -22.13 11.00 -9.05
C PRO A 212 -21.37 12.09 -9.84
N PHE A 213 -22.02 12.98 -10.60
CA PHE A 213 -21.33 13.98 -11.43
C PHE A 213 -21.04 15.27 -10.65
N ASP A 214 -20.05 15.24 -9.77
CA ASP A 214 -19.54 16.42 -9.07
C ASP A 214 -18.36 17.02 -9.85
N SER A 215 -18.48 18.29 -10.23
CA SER A 215 -17.48 19.05 -11.01
C SER A 215 -16.15 19.24 -10.29
N SER A 216 -16.05 18.88 -9.00
CA SER A 216 -14.84 18.93 -8.18
C SER A 216 -14.12 17.59 -8.05
N THR A 217 -14.66 16.49 -8.61
CA THR A 217 -14.01 15.18 -8.49
C THR A 217 -12.82 15.06 -9.45
N THR A 218 -11.63 14.84 -8.88
CA THR A 218 -10.39 14.46 -9.60
C THR A 218 -10.40 13.01 -10.10
N ALA A 219 -11.47 12.26 -9.83
CA ALA A 219 -11.67 10.93 -10.40
C ALA A 219 -12.08 11.08 -11.87
N GLY A 220 -11.06 11.24 -12.71
CA GLY A 220 -11.21 11.39 -14.14
C GLY A 220 -12.07 10.29 -14.75
N HIS A 221 -13.04 10.69 -15.55
CA HIS A 221 -13.54 9.85 -16.62
C HIS A 221 -12.38 9.59 -17.59
N LEU A 222 -11.85 8.37 -17.60
CA LEU A 222 -11.16 7.90 -18.79
C LEU A 222 -12.25 7.61 -19.82
N PRO A 223 -12.33 8.34 -20.94
CA PRO A 223 -13.17 7.90 -22.05
C PRO A 223 -12.77 6.48 -22.41
N ASN A 224 -13.75 5.59 -22.46
CA ASN A 224 -13.54 4.26 -23.02
C ASN A 224 -12.79 4.43 -24.33
N GLU A 225 -11.68 3.70 -24.48
CA GLU A 225 -10.78 3.71 -25.63
C GLU A 225 -11.57 3.93 -26.92
N SER A 226 -11.60 5.17 -27.41
CA SER A 226 -12.43 5.51 -28.58
C SER A 226 -11.76 4.87 -29.78
N THR A 227 -12.33 3.77 -30.26
CA THR A 227 -11.84 3.09 -31.45
C THR A 227 -12.23 3.89 -32.68
N THR A 228 -11.26 4.13 -33.56
CA THR A 228 -11.52 4.69 -34.89
C THR A 228 -11.19 3.62 -35.93
N ALA A 229 -12.07 3.41 -36.90
CA ALA A 229 -11.85 2.44 -37.96
C ALA A 229 -10.73 2.92 -38.91
N ILE A 230 -9.78 2.02 -39.19
CA ILE A 230 -8.76 2.20 -40.21
C ILE A 230 -9.30 1.67 -41.52
N THR A 231 -9.37 2.52 -42.53
CA THR A 231 -9.93 2.17 -43.85
C THR A 231 -8.86 1.90 -44.89
N VAL A 232 -7.66 2.45 -44.73
CA VAL A 232 -6.55 2.31 -45.70
C VAL A 232 -5.20 2.30 -44.99
N PHE A 233 -4.30 1.45 -45.48
CA PHE A 233 -2.85 1.58 -45.33
C PHE A 233 -2.24 1.85 -46.70
N ALA A 234 -1.27 2.75 -46.79
CA ALA A 234 -0.59 3.06 -48.03
C ALA A 234 0.90 3.37 -47.82
N ASP A 235 1.69 3.17 -48.88
CA ASP A 235 3.11 3.50 -48.88
C ASP A 235 3.33 5.00 -48.72
N TYR A 236 4.05 5.39 -47.66
CA TYR A 236 4.44 6.79 -47.40
C TYR A 236 5.97 6.99 -47.45
N ASN A 237 6.72 5.95 -47.85
CA ASN A 237 8.18 5.94 -47.93
C ASN A 237 8.74 7.02 -48.87
N GLY A 238 7.99 7.37 -49.93
CA GLY A 238 8.36 8.45 -50.86
C GLY A 238 8.38 9.85 -50.23
N THR A 239 7.70 10.05 -49.10
CA THR A 239 7.66 11.33 -48.37
C THR A 239 8.52 11.27 -47.11
N VAL A 240 8.38 10.21 -46.31
CA VAL A 240 9.19 9.96 -45.11
C VAL A 240 9.70 8.52 -45.17
N ALA A 241 11.01 8.35 -45.30
CA ALA A 241 11.61 7.03 -45.47
C ALA A 241 11.24 6.06 -44.34
N GLY A 242 10.84 4.84 -44.69
CA GLY A 242 10.51 3.77 -43.75
C GLY A 242 9.15 3.94 -43.05
N THR A 243 8.19 4.62 -43.67
CA THR A 243 6.87 4.87 -43.07
C THR A 243 5.70 4.37 -43.92
N THR A 244 4.59 4.09 -43.23
CA THR A 244 3.28 3.74 -43.79
C THR A 244 2.27 4.78 -43.34
N SER A 245 1.46 5.30 -44.27
CA SER A 245 0.31 6.15 -43.93
C SER A 245 -0.90 5.30 -43.57
N VAL A 246 -1.68 5.78 -42.61
CA VAL A 246 -2.87 5.12 -42.06
C VAL A 246 -4.03 6.11 -42.15
N THR A 247 -5.09 5.72 -42.86
CA THR A 247 -6.31 6.51 -42.96
C THR A 247 -7.30 6.08 -41.90
N ALA A 248 -7.60 6.98 -40.98
CA ALA A 248 -8.61 6.87 -39.94
C ALA A 248 -9.35 8.20 -39.85
N ALA A 249 -10.55 8.28 -40.44
CA ALA A 249 -11.27 9.54 -40.59
C ALA A 249 -11.59 10.18 -39.23
N SER A 250 -11.37 11.50 -39.11
CA SER A 250 -11.61 12.28 -37.90
C SER A 250 -11.01 11.68 -36.61
N HIS A 251 -9.80 11.10 -36.69
CA HIS A 251 -9.20 10.33 -35.60
C HIS A 251 -8.90 11.11 -34.31
N GLY A 252 -8.89 12.45 -34.33
CA GLY A 252 -8.63 13.28 -33.14
C GLY A 252 -7.19 13.29 -32.63
N LEU A 253 -6.35 12.31 -33.03
CA LEU A 253 -4.93 12.21 -32.70
C LEU A 253 -4.09 13.43 -33.14
N SER A 254 -2.97 13.61 -32.43
CA SER A 254 -1.92 14.61 -32.61
C SER A 254 -0.55 13.95 -32.75
N THR A 255 0.39 14.61 -33.44
CA THR A 255 1.78 14.12 -33.54
C THR A 255 2.38 13.90 -32.15
N GLY A 256 2.94 12.70 -31.94
CA GLY A 256 3.51 12.28 -30.65
C GLY A 256 2.58 11.38 -29.83
N ASP A 257 1.29 11.29 -30.19
CA ASP A 257 0.38 10.34 -29.54
C ASP A 257 0.84 8.90 -29.80
N VAL A 258 0.64 8.04 -28.82
CA VAL A 258 0.87 6.60 -28.93
C VAL A 258 -0.47 5.94 -29.18
N VAL A 259 -0.56 5.21 -30.29
CA VAL A 259 -1.76 4.46 -30.64
C VAL A 259 -1.53 2.97 -30.56
N ARG A 260 -2.60 2.22 -30.29
CA ARG A 260 -2.64 0.77 -30.51
C ARG A 260 -3.44 0.48 -31.77
N ILE A 261 -2.83 -0.22 -32.72
CA ILE A 261 -3.48 -0.75 -33.92
C ILE A 261 -3.78 -2.23 -33.70
N SER A 262 -4.99 -2.65 -34.07
CA SER A 262 -5.45 -4.05 -33.98
C SER A 262 -6.34 -4.45 -35.14
N GLY A 263 -6.54 -5.75 -35.36
CA GLY A 263 -7.41 -6.28 -36.40
C GLY A 263 -6.80 -6.30 -37.80
N THR A 264 -5.49 -6.06 -37.91
CA THR A 264 -4.76 -6.05 -39.19
C THR A 264 -3.89 -7.31 -39.36
N THR A 265 -3.38 -7.56 -40.57
CA THR A 265 -2.43 -8.64 -40.82
C THR A 265 -1.01 -8.26 -40.38
N SER A 266 -0.56 -7.03 -40.68
CA SER A 266 0.85 -6.63 -40.61
C SER A 266 1.18 -5.59 -39.53
N TYR A 267 0.19 -4.93 -38.95
CA TYR A 267 0.40 -3.73 -38.14
C TYR A 267 -0.22 -3.80 -36.74
N ASN A 268 -0.49 -5.00 -36.22
CA ASN A 268 -0.94 -5.10 -34.84
C ASN A 268 0.19 -4.71 -33.89
N GLY A 269 -0.04 -3.73 -33.02
CA GLY A 269 0.99 -3.22 -32.12
C GLY A 269 0.73 -1.81 -31.62
N GLN A 270 1.68 -1.26 -30.86
CA GLN A 270 1.67 0.14 -30.44
C GLN A 270 2.67 0.96 -31.24
N PHE A 271 2.26 2.17 -31.64
CA PHE A 271 3.05 3.04 -32.49
C PHE A 271 2.92 4.49 -32.01
N THR A 272 4.04 5.21 -31.94
CA THR A 272 3.98 6.67 -31.91
C THR A 272 3.65 7.18 -33.30
N ILE A 273 2.64 8.05 -33.39
CA ILE A 273 2.15 8.56 -34.67
C ILE A 273 2.69 9.96 -34.97
N THR A 274 2.76 10.28 -36.25
CA THR A 274 2.88 11.67 -36.72
C THR A 274 1.66 11.99 -37.56
N LYS A 275 0.93 13.03 -37.16
CA LYS A 275 -0.29 13.47 -37.83
C LYS A 275 0.06 14.05 -39.20
N ILE A 276 -0.65 13.59 -40.23
CA ILE A 276 -0.62 14.19 -41.57
C ILE A 276 -1.72 15.25 -41.65
N ASP A 277 -2.96 14.86 -41.39
CA ASP A 277 -4.12 15.76 -41.31
C ASP A 277 -5.20 15.23 -40.36
N ALA A 278 -6.48 15.61 -40.54
CA ALA A 278 -7.57 15.18 -39.67
C ALA A 278 -7.99 13.71 -39.87
N ASN A 279 -7.63 13.11 -41.01
CA ASN A 279 -8.02 11.77 -41.43
C ASN A 279 -6.83 10.83 -41.59
N ASP A 280 -5.62 11.37 -41.67
CA ASP A 280 -4.42 10.59 -41.94
C ASP A 280 -3.30 10.85 -40.91
N PHE A 281 -2.59 9.79 -40.56
CA PHE A 281 -1.33 9.84 -39.83
C PHE A 281 -0.34 8.82 -40.40
N HIS A 282 0.95 8.92 -40.10
CA HIS A 282 1.92 7.88 -40.44
C HIS A 282 2.57 7.24 -39.21
N ILE A 283 3.00 6.00 -39.40
CA ILE A 283 3.75 5.19 -38.43
C ILE A 283 5.10 4.78 -39.02
N PHE A 284 6.10 4.58 -38.16
CA PHE A 284 7.46 4.18 -38.57
C PHE A 284 7.57 2.67 -38.75
N ILE A 285 6.93 2.17 -39.80
CA ILE A 285 7.08 0.81 -40.31
C ILE A 285 7.04 0.85 -41.84
N THR A 286 7.72 -0.08 -42.50
CA THR A 286 7.71 -0.17 -43.97
C THR A 286 6.40 -0.78 -44.44
N PHE A 287 5.81 -0.20 -45.49
CA PHE A 287 4.55 -0.66 -46.07
C PHE A 287 4.65 -2.08 -46.64
N VAL A 288 3.61 -2.89 -46.41
CA VAL A 288 3.47 -4.25 -46.91
C VAL A 288 2.24 -4.32 -47.81
N ALA A 289 2.37 -4.74 -49.07
CA ALA A 289 1.28 -4.66 -50.05
C ALA A 289 0.09 -5.63 -49.84
N ASP A 290 -0.05 -6.27 -48.67
CA ASP A 290 -1.10 -7.24 -48.29
C ASP A 290 -1.92 -6.73 -47.08
N ASP A 291 -2.25 -5.44 -47.09
CA ASP A 291 -2.79 -4.79 -45.90
C ASP A 291 -4.33 -4.84 -45.79
N ALA A 292 -4.81 -4.98 -44.55
CA ALA A 292 -6.21 -5.13 -44.18
C ALA A 292 -6.72 -3.90 -43.39
N THR A 293 -8.04 -3.69 -43.38
CA THR A 293 -8.71 -2.74 -42.48
C THR A 293 -8.48 -3.13 -41.02
N GLY A 294 -8.55 -2.16 -40.11
CA GLY A 294 -8.33 -2.42 -38.68
C GLY A 294 -8.96 -1.36 -37.80
N GLU A 295 -8.52 -1.31 -36.55
CA GLU A 295 -8.93 -0.30 -35.58
C GLU A 295 -7.71 0.37 -34.97
N VAL A 296 -7.82 1.66 -34.71
CA VAL A 296 -6.83 2.45 -33.97
C VAL A 296 -7.44 3.00 -32.69
N VAL A 297 -6.66 2.96 -31.61
CA VAL A 297 -7.01 3.50 -30.29
C VAL A 297 -5.88 4.40 -29.78
N ASP A 298 -6.21 5.59 -29.26
CA ASP A 298 -5.26 6.41 -28.49
C ASP A 298 -4.97 5.75 -27.13
N VAL A 299 -3.72 5.35 -26.91
CA VAL A 299 -3.21 4.77 -25.66
C VAL A 299 -2.14 5.65 -25.02
N THR A 300 -2.08 6.92 -25.42
CA THR A 300 -1.11 7.88 -24.90
C THR A 300 -1.24 7.98 -23.39
N ALA A 301 -0.16 7.65 -22.67
CA ALA A 301 -0.09 7.86 -21.24
C ALA A 301 -0.12 9.37 -20.95
N LYS A 302 -1.32 9.92 -20.71
CA LYS A 302 -1.48 11.30 -20.28
C LYS A 302 -0.98 11.40 -18.84
N SER A 303 0.26 11.84 -18.68
CA SER A 303 0.77 12.29 -17.40
C SER A 303 -0.22 13.32 -16.86
N GLN A 304 -0.90 12.99 -15.76
CA GLN A 304 -1.54 14.01 -14.95
C GLN A 304 -0.40 14.76 -14.27
N THR A 305 0.03 15.84 -14.89
CA THR A 305 0.99 16.76 -14.29
C THR A 305 0.38 17.25 -12.99
N GLY A 306 0.87 16.71 -11.88
CA GLY A 306 0.32 16.94 -10.55
C GLY A 306 0.21 18.43 -10.24
N ALA A 307 -0.95 18.82 -9.73
CA ALA A 307 -1.13 20.14 -9.16
C ALA A 307 -0.08 20.37 -8.08
N LEU A 308 0.81 21.34 -8.30
CA LEU A 308 1.70 21.86 -7.27
C LEU A 308 0.84 22.49 -6.16
N PHE A 309 0.61 21.74 -5.09
CA PHE A 309 -0.03 22.25 -3.89
C PHE A 309 0.95 23.18 -3.17
N LYS A 310 0.84 24.49 -3.43
CA LYS A 310 1.56 25.51 -2.69
C LYS A 310 0.83 25.72 -1.36
N ILE A 311 1.33 25.11 -0.28
CA ILE A 311 0.90 25.45 1.07
C ILE A 311 1.42 26.85 1.37
N VAL A 312 0.52 27.84 1.37
CA VAL A 312 0.80 29.16 1.93
C VAL A 312 0.51 29.05 3.42
N TYR A 313 1.55 29.09 4.26
CA TYR A 313 1.37 29.29 5.69
C TYR A 313 0.89 30.72 5.92
N ALA A 314 -0.26 30.87 6.58
CA ALA A 314 -0.61 32.16 7.19
C ALA A 314 0.31 32.36 8.39
N SER A 315 0.97 33.52 8.43
CA SER A 315 1.85 34.00 9.50
C SER A 315 1.15 34.09 10.84
#